data_AF-A0A2M8R0A9-F1
#
_entry.id   AF-A0A2M8R0A9-F1
#
_cell.length_a   1.000
_cell.length_b   1.000
_cell.length_c   1.000
_cell.angle_alpha   90.00
_cell.angle_beta   90.00
_cell.angle_gamma   90.00
#
_symmetry.space_group_name_H-M   'P 1'
#
loop_
_entity.id
_entity.type
_entity.pdbx_description
1 polymer ?
#
loop_
_entity_poly.entity_id
_entity_poly.type
_entity_poly.pdbx_seq_one_letter_code
_entity_poly.pdbx_strand_id
1 'polypeptide(L)'
;MACLFSLAVLQHAAHARVLTEADLERISSIKQLSTDVMTDITMISRRPDLSQTDGECIRSTLRSLTQIAGELQSYEYLITIESQLKDFDDDNSLRGVVRFAVDNALKILETERRRLADLSDQCARSPLSADKARQAKQFIESTQAILRSLQPRL
;
A
#
# COMPACT_ATOMS: atom_id res chain seq x y z
N MET A 1 -48.69 -26.04 -35.41
CA MET A 1 -48.12 -26.56 -34.14
C MET A 1 -46.92 -25.70 -33.79
N ALA A 2 -46.98 -25.02 -32.64
CA ALA A 2 -45.89 -24.23 -32.09
C ALA A 2 -45.11 -25.08 -31.07
N CYS A 3 -43.78 -25.03 -31.12
CA CYS A 3 -42.87 -25.38 -30.02
C CYS A 3 -41.60 -24.54 -30.26
N LEU A 4 -41.56 -23.31 -29.76
CA LEU A 4 -41.00 -22.92 -28.45
C LEU A 4 -39.49 -23.17 -28.35
N PHE A 5 -38.79 -22.04 -28.49
CA PHE A 5 -37.42 -21.76 -28.10
C PHE A 5 -37.04 -22.38 -26.76
N SER A 6 -35.85 -22.95 -26.69
CA SER A 6 -35.08 -23.02 -25.45
C SER A 6 -33.61 -22.80 -25.79
N LEU A 7 -33.26 -21.52 -25.98
CA LEU A 7 -31.89 -21.05 -25.83
C LEU A 7 -31.53 -21.24 -24.36
N ALA A 8 -30.87 -22.36 -24.05
CA ALA A 8 -30.16 -22.51 -22.80
C ALA A 8 -28.99 -21.53 -22.83
N VAL A 9 -29.24 -20.31 -22.35
CA VAL A 9 -28.19 -19.38 -21.95
C VAL A 9 -27.46 -20.08 -20.81
N LEU A 10 -26.28 -20.65 -21.09
CA LEU A 10 -25.33 -20.98 -20.04
C LEU A 10 -25.05 -19.67 -19.30
N GLN A 11 -25.67 -19.51 -18.14
CA GLN A 11 -25.23 -18.56 -17.14
C GLN A 11 -23.82 -19.00 -16.74
N HIS A 12 -22.81 -18.47 -17.44
CA HIS A 12 -21.52 -18.26 -16.79
C HIS A 12 -21.82 -17.32 -15.64
N ALA A 13 -22.02 -17.89 -14.44
CA ALA A 13 -21.91 -17.15 -13.21
C ALA A 13 -20.49 -16.59 -13.22
N ALA A 14 -20.36 -15.34 -13.65
CA ALA A 14 -19.12 -14.61 -13.53
C ALA A 14 -18.84 -14.52 -12.04
N HIS A 15 -17.96 -15.39 -11.53
CA HIS A 15 -17.48 -15.36 -10.16
C HIS A 15 -17.06 -13.92 -9.85
N ALA A 16 -17.77 -13.30 -8.90
CA ALA A 16 -17.57 -11.90 -8.57
C ALA A 16 -16.34 -11.80 -7.67
N ARG A 17 -15.15 -11.73 -8.30
CA ARG A 17 -13.89 -11.48 -7.60
C ARG A 17 -14.04 -10.32 -6.61
N VAL A 18 -13.52 -10.52 -5.40
CA VAL A 18 -13.46 -9.54 -4.31
C VAL A 18 -12.78 -8.25 -4.81
N LEU A 19 -11.63 -8.37 -5.47
CA LEU A 19 -10.91 -7.28 -6.10
C LEU A 19 -11.13 -7.23 -7.63
N THR A 20 -11.26 -6.02 -8.19
CA THR A 20 -11.21 -5.85 -9.66
C THR A 20 -9.76 -5.74 -10.15
N GLU A 21 -9.55 -5.93 -11.46
CA GLU A 21 -8.26 -5.63 -12.10
C GLU A 21 -7.79 -4.19 -11.82
N ALA A 22 -8.72 -3.22 -11.77
CA ALA A 22 -8.40 -1.84 -11.42
C ALA A 22 -7.92 -1.69 -9.95
N ASP A 23 -8.41 -2.50 -9.02
CA ASP A 23 -7.92 -2.50 -7.64
C ASP A 23 -6.49 -3.06 -7.59
N LEU A 24 -6.24 -4.16 -8.30
CA LEU A 24 -4.93 -4.78 -8.41
C LEU A 24 -3.91 -3.81 -9.04
N GLU A 25 -4.31 -3.07 -10.07
CA GLU A 25 -3.48 -2.04 -10.68
C GLU A 25 -3.15 -0.92 -9.67
N ARG A 26 -4.14 -0.44 -8.91
CA ARG A 26 -3.92 0.55 -7.85
C ARG A 26 -2.99 0.03 -6.76
N ILE A 27 -3.16 -1.22 -6.32
CA ILE A 27 -2.27 -1.87 -5.35
C ILE A 27 -0.85 -1.96 -5.91
N SER A 28 -0.69 -2.32 -7.18
CA SER A 28 0.62 -2.38 -7.85
C SER A 28 1.32 -1.02 -7.90
N SER A 29 0.56 0.09 -7.99
CA SER A 29 1.12 1.44 -7.95
C SER A 29 1.77 1.79 -6.59
N ILE A 30 1.30 1.18 -5.49
CA ILE A 30 1.92 1.34 -4.16
C ILE A 30 3.38 0.88 -4.19
N LYS A 31 3.65 -0.24 -4.86
CA LYS A 31 5.00 -0.80 -4.96
C LYS A 31 5.95 0.12 -5.71
N GLN A 32 5.46 0.74 -6.80
CA GLN A 32 6.24 1.73 -7.53
C GLN A 32 6.54 2.95 -6.66
N LEU A 33 5.52 3.53 -6.02
CA LEU A 33 5.67 4.67 -5.11
C LEU A 33 6.66 4.37 -3.98
N SER A 34 6.58 3.17 -3.39
CA SER A 34 7.50 2.71 -2.36
C SER A 34 8.94 2.62 -2.88
N THR A 35 9.13 2.12 -4.10
CA THR A 35 10.46 1.99 -4.72
C THR A 35 11.08 3.35 -4.97
N ASP A 36 10.28 4.29 -5.50
CA ASP A 36 10.72 5.65 -5.83
C ASP A 36 11.17 6.40 -4.57
N VAL A 37 10.35 6.40 -3.51
CA VAL A 37 10.67 7.11 -2.26
C VAL A 37 11.84 6.47 -1.51
N MET A 38 11.93 5.14 -1.48
CA MET A 38 13.04 4.43 -0.86
C MET A 38 14.36 4.68 -1.59
N THR A 39 14.34 4.68 -2.92
CA THR A 39 15.53 4.92 -3.74
C THR A 39 16.06 6.33 -3.51
N ASP A 40 15.19 7.34 -3.60
CA ASP A 40 15.58 8.74 -3.43
C ASP A 40 16.18 9.00 -2.03
N ILE A 41 15.51 8.57 -0.97
CA ILE A 41 15.99 8.79 0.40
C ILE A 41 17.26 7.97 0.69
N THR A 42 17.38 6.76 0.14
CA THR A 42 18.62 5.97 0.23
C THR A 42 19.77 6.68 -0.45
N MET A 43 19.58 7.22 -1.66
CA MET A 43 20.63 7.96 -2.36
C MET A 43 21.10 9.18 -1.58
N ILE A 44 20.15 9.95 -1.01
CA ILE A 44 20.51 11.11 -0.17
C ILE A 44 21.23 10.66 1.10
N SER A 45 20.80 9.59 1.77
CA SER A 45 21.43 9.13 3.02
C SER A 45 22.91 8.76 2.89
N ARG A 46 23.38 8.47 1.66
CA ARG A 46 24.75 8.09 1.33
C ARG A 46 25.63 9.26 0.92
N ARG A 47 25.09 10.48 0.86
CA ARG A 47 25.83 11.68 0.48
C ARG A 47 26.88 12.04 1.55
N PRO A 48 28.16 12.18 1.18
CA PRO A 48 29.22 12.50 2.14
C PRO A 48 29.25 13.98 2.55
N ASP A 49 28.56 14.85 1.81
CA ASP A 49 28.50 16.30 2.01
C ASP A 49 27.37 16.75 2.96
N LEU A 50 26.62 15.82 3.56
CA LEU A 50 25.58 16.13 4.54
C LEU A 50 26.18 16.63 5.85
N SER A 51 25.55 17.62 6.46
CA SER A 51 25.84 17.95 7.85
C SER A 51 25.48 16.74 8.75
N GLN A 52 26.09 16.67 9.94
CA GLN A 52 25.80 15.58 10.88
C GLN A 52 24.29 15.50 11.19
N THR A 53 23.66 16.65 11.46
CA THR A 53 22.23 16.74 11.75
C THR A 53 21.38 16.26 10.57
N ASP A 54 21.70 16.69 9.34
CA ASP A 54 20.97 16.25 8.14
C ASP A 54 21.09 14.73 7.95
N GLY A 55 22.30 14.21 8.11
CA GLY A 55 22.57 12.79 7.98
C GLY A 55 21.81 11.95 9.01
N GLU A 56 21.72 12.40 10.26
CA GLU A 56 20.97 11.71 11.32
C GLU A 56 19.47 11.72 11.06
N CYS A 57 18.93 12.86 10.65
CA CYS A 57 17.53 13.00 10.29
C CYS A 57 17.17 12.13 9.07
N ILE A 58 17.95 12.18 8.00
CA ILE A 58 17.70 11.39 6.78
C ILE A 58 17.80 9.89 7.06
N ARG A 59 18.79 9.44 7.85
CA ARG A 59 18.90 8.03 8.27
C ARG A 59 17.70 7.59 9.10
N SER A 60 17.14 8.46 9.93
CA SER A 60 15.94 8.16 10.72
C SER A 60 14.68 8.08 9.85
N THR A 61 14.56 8.93 8.82
CA THR A 61 13.49 8.83 7.81
C THR A 61 13.61 7.52 7.05
N LEU A 62 14.82 7.16 6.60
CA LEU A 62 15.06 5.91 5.87
C LEU A 62 14.70 4.67 6.71
N ARG A 63 15.05 4.67 8.00
CA ARG A 63 14.72 3.58 8.92
C ARG A 63 13.21 3.41 9.05
N SER A 64 12.48 4.52 9.24
CA SER A 64 11.02 4.51 9.34
C SER A 64 10.38 3.95 8.05
N LEU A 65 10.84 4.41 6.88
CA LEU A 65 10.38 3.89 5.59
C LEU A 65 10.67 2.41 5.37
N THR A 66 11.85 1.94 5.81
CA THR A 66 12.20 0.52 5.70
C THR A 66 11.27 -0.34 6.56
N GLN A 67 10.94 0.13 7.77
CA GLN A 67 10.01 -0.56 8.66
C GLN A 67 8.61 -0.64 8.04
N ILE A 68 8.09 0.48 7.52
CA ILE A 68 6.80 0.52 6.82
C ILE A 68 6.78 -0.44 5.63
N ALA A 69 7.83 -0.42 4.80
CA ALA A 69 7.89 -1.27 3.61
C ALA A 69 7.84 -2.77 3.97
N GLY A 70 8.54 -3.19 5.02
CA GLY A 70 8.49 -4.58 5.50
C GLY A 70 7.11 -4.97 6.05
N GLU A 71 6.47 -4.07 6.79
CA GLU A 71 5.11 -4.31 7.31
C GLU A 71 4.08 -4.36 6.17
N LEU A 72 4.16 -3.46 5.20
CA LEU A 72 3.28 -3.43 4.03
C LEU A 72 3.43 -4.66 3.13
N GLN A 73 4.65 -5.18 2.95
CA GLN A 73 4.90 -6.38 2.14
C GLN A 73 4.10 -7.58 2.65
N SER A 74 3.95 -7.71 3.97
CA SER A 74 3.18 -8.79 4.59
C SER A 74 1.69 -8.69 4.25
N TYR A 75 1.14 -7.47 4.14
CA TYR A 75 -0.25 -7.25 3.78
C TYR A 75 -0.49 -7.26 2.27
N GLU A 76 0.46 -6.80 1.45
CA GLU A 76 0.41 -6.93 0.00
C GLU A 76 0.23 -8.40 -0.40
N TYR A 77 0.97 -9.31 0.24
CA TYR A 77 0.80 -10.75 0.02
C TYR A 77 -0.63 -11.21 0.30
N LEU A 78 -1.22 -10.80 1.43
CA LEU A 78 -2.58 -11.18 1.81
C LEU A 78 -3.66 -10.53 0.94
N ILE A 79 -3.43 -9.31 0.44
CA ILE A 79 -4.35 -8.61 -0.45
C ILE A 79 -4.32 -9.24 -1.85
N THR A 80 -3.14 -9.63 -2.33
CA THR A 80 -2.96 -10.20 -3.68
C THR A 80 -3.17 -11.71 -3.74
N ILE A 81 -3.39 -12.38 -2.61
CA ILE A 81 -3.57 -13.84 -2.54
C ILE A 81 -4.76 -14.32 -3.36
N GLU A 82 -5.81 -13.50 -3.48
CA GLU A 82 -6.98 -13.79 -4.33
C GLU A 82 -6.56 -14.05 -5.79
N SER A 83 -5.62 -13.26 -6.33
CA SER A 83 -5.14 -13.42 -7.71
C SER A 83 -4.40 -14.75 -7.95
N GLN A 84 -3.92 -15.37 -6.86
CA GLN A 84 -3.16 -16.63 -6.88
C GLN A 84 -4.07 -17.84 -6.63
N LEU A 85 -5.24 -17.63 -6.00
CA LEU A 85 -6.20 -18.65 -5.63
C LEU A 85 -7.35 -18.74 -6.66
N LYS A 86 -7.01 -19.18 -7.88
CA LYS A 86 -7.95 -19.27 -9.00
C LYS A 86 -9.12 -20.25 -8.79
N ASP A 87 -9.00 -21.16 -7.81
CA ASP A 87 -9.93 -22.27 -7.55
C ASP A 87 -10.59 -22.19 -6.16
N PHE A 88 -10.55 -21.03 -5.49
CA PHE A 88 -11.13 -20.87 -4.15
C PHE A 88 -12.57 -20.38 -4.25
N ASP A 89 -13.53 -21.24 -3.91
CA ASP A 89 -14.97 -21.03 -4.17
C ASP A 89 -15.71 -20.29 -3.02
N ASP A 90 -14.96 -19.67 -2.09
CA ASP A 90 -15.52 -18.92 -0.96
C ASP A 90 -15.05 -17.45 -0.94
N ASP A 91 -15.76 -16.63 -1.71
CA ASP A 91 -15.57 -15.18 -1.80
C ASP A 91 -15.73 -14.47 -0.44
N ASN A 92 -16.52 -15.03 0.50
CA ASN A 92 -16.71 -14.40 1.81
C ASN A 92 -15.48 -14.57 2.69
N SER A 93 -14.87 -15.75 2.68
CA SER A 93 -13.60 -16.00 3.38
C SER A 93 -12.47 -15.15 2.79
N LEU A 94 -12.36 -15.07 1.46
CA LEU A 94 -11.38 -14.21 0.79
C LEU A 94 -11.59 -12.73 1.15
N ARG A 95 -12.84 -12.26 1.13
CA ARG A 95 -13.18 -10.89 1.53
C ARG A 95 -12.79 -10.60 2.98
N GLY A 96 -12.97 -11.57 3.88
CA GLY A 96 -12.51 -11.49 5.26
C GLY A 96 -11.00 -11.33 5.38
N VAL A 97 -10.22 -12.09 4.60
CA VAL A 97 -8.76 -11.99 4.57
C VAL A 97 -8.30 -10.65 4.02
N VAL A 98 -8.88 -10.19 2.91
CA VAL A 98 -8.52 -8.90 2.31
C VAL A 98 -8.91 -7.74 3.24
N ARG A 99 -10.10 -7.78 3.87
CA ARG A 99 -10.50 -6.79 4.89
C ARG A 99 -9.51 -6.75 6.05
N PHE A 100 -9.16 -7.92 6.59
CA PHE A 100 -8.17 -8.02 7.66
C PHE A 100 -6.83 -7.40 7.26
N ALA A 101 -6.33 -7.70 6.05
CA ALA A 101 -5.08 -7.15 5.57
C ALA A 101 -5.13 -5.62 5.39
N VAL A 102 -6.20 -5.10 4.78
CA VAL A 102 -6.41 -3.67 4.58
C VAL A 102 -6.49 -2.92 5.92
N ASP A 103 -7.29 -3.42 6.86
CA ASP A 103 -7.48 -2.74 8.16
C ASP A 103 -6.19 -2.70 8.98
N ASN A 104 -5.39 -3.77 8.97
CA ASN A 104 -4.12 -3.78 9.69
C ASN A 104 -3.04 -2.93 9.00
N ALA A 105 -2.96 -2.95 7.67
CA ALA A 105 -2.08 -2.06 6.93
C ALA A 105 -2.41 -0.58 7.21
N LEU A 106 -3.70 -0.21 7.26
CA LEU A 106 -4.14 1.16 7.58
C LEU A 106 -3.74 1.60 8.99
N LYS A 107 -3.83 0.71 9.99
CA LYS A 107 -3.41 1.01 11.39
C LYS A 107 -1.92 1.28 11.49
N ILE A 108 -1.12 0.47 10.80
CA ILE A 108 0.34 0.62 10.74
C ILE A 108 0.72 1.93 10.05
N LEU A 109 0.13 2.19 8.89
CA LEU A 109 0.35 3.44 8.14
C LEU A 109 -0.01 4.67 8.98
N GLU A 110 -1.09 4.62 9.77
CA GLU A 110 -1.46 5.74 10.64
C GLU A 110 -0.46 5.97 11.78
N THR A 111 0.07 4.89 12.37
CA THR A 111 1.10 4.98 13.41
C THR A 111 2.38 5.61 12.87
N GLU A 112 2.82 5.15 11.70
CA GLU A 112 4.04 5.62 11.06
C GLU A 112 3.90 7.03 10.47
N ARG A 113 2.70 7.41 10.01
CA ARG A 113 2.38 8.79 9.62
C ARG A 113 2.64 9.78 10.75
N ARG A 114 2.25 9.42 11.98
CA ARG A 114 2.48 10.25 13.18
C ARG A 114 3.95 10.31 13.53
N ARG A 115 4.65 9.17 13.54
CA ARG A 115 6.09 9.12 13.79
C ARG A 115 6.89 9.99 12.80
N LEU A 116 6.55 9.96 11.52
CA LEU A 116 7.20 10.81 10.51
C LEU A 116 6.89 12.29 10.69
N ALA A 117 5.69 12.65 11.18
CA ALA A 117 5.38 14.03 11.53
C ALA A 117 6.26 14.52 12.69
N ASP A 118 6.38 13.72 13.76
CA ASP A 118 7.25 14.04 14.90
C ASP A 118 8.73 14.16 14.46
N LEU A 119 9.19 13.27 13.58
CA LEU A 119 10.54 13.33 13.01
C LEU A 119 10.73 14.59 12.15
N SER A 120 9.74 14.94 11.32
CA SER A 120 9.77 16.16 10.51
C SER A 120 9.90 17.41 11.39
N ASP A 121 9.20 17.45 12.52
CA ASP A 121 9.24 18.58 13.46
C ASP A 121 10.61 18.66 14.16
N GLN A 122 11.17 17.52 14.58
CA GLN A 122 12.53 17.45 15.15
C GLN A 122 13.60 17.90 14.15
N CYS A 123 13.39 17.60 12.87
CA CYS A 123 14.31 17.90 11.78
C CYS A 123 13.96 19.22 11.07
N ALA A 124 13.04 20.04 11.59
CA ALA A 124 12.54 21.23 10.91
C ALA A 124 13.60 22.31 10.63
N ARG A 125 14.72 22.29 11.37
CA ARG A 125 15.87 23.18 11.15
C ARG A 125 16.72 22.79 9.93
N SER A 126 16.47 21.61 9.36
CA SER A 126 17.06 21.14 8.12
C SER A 126 16.03 21.14 6.99
N PRO A 127 16.12 22.06 6.01
CA PRO A 127 15.20 22.08 4.88
C PRO A 127 15.23 20.77 4.08
N LEU A 128 16.41 20.17 3.89
CA LEU A 128 16.57 18.93 3.15
C LEU A 128 15.92 17.75 3.88
N SER A 129 16.20 17.58 5.18
CA SER A 129 15.63 16.48 5.95
C SER A 129 14.12 16.62 6.11
N ALA A 130 13.62 17.84 6.35
CA ALA A 130 12.19 18.12 6.43
C ALA A 130 11.48 17.80 5.12
N ASP A 131 12.09 18.11 3.97
CA ASP A 131 11.55 17.76 2.65
C ASP A 131 11.45 16.23 2.47
N LYS A 132 12.50 15.47 2.84
CA LYS A 132 12.48 14.01 2.75
C LYS A 132 11.52 13.34 3.73
N ALA A 133 11.35 13.89 4.93
CA ALA A 133 10.31 13.44 5.86
C ALA A 133 8.90 13.70 5.28
N ARG A 134 8.69 14.84 4.62
CA ARG A 134 7.42 15.16 3.93
C ARG A 134 7.14 14.22 2.77
N GLN A 135 8.13 13.91 1.94
CA GLN A 135 8.02 12.95 0.84
C GLN A 135 7.63 11.55 1.36
N ALA A 136 8.28 11.09 2.44
CA ALA A 136 7.95 9.84 3.12
C ALA A 136 6.49 9.83 3.64
N LYS A 137 6.04 10.95 4.21
CA LYS A 137 4.66 11.13 4.68
C LYS A 137 3.64 11.09 3.53
N GLN A 138 3.95 11.73 2.39
CA GLN A 138 3.08 11.71 1.20
C GLN A 138 2.93 10.31 0.62
N PHE A 139 4.00 9.50 0.65
CA PHE A 139 3.91 8.08 0.30
C PHE A 139 2.88 7.37 1.19
N ILE A 140 3.00 7.49 2.52
CA ILE A 140 2.05 6.88 3.47
C ILE A 140 0.61 7.33 3.19
N GLU A 141 0.39 8.63 3.00
CA GLU A 141 -0.95 9.19 2.75
C GLU A 141 -1.55 8.65 1.44
N SER A 142 -0.73 8.52 0.39
CA SER A 142 -1.13 7.95 -0.89
C SER A 142 -1.49 6.47 -0.76
N THR A 143 -0.68 5.69 -0.04
CA THR A 143 -0.96 4.28 0.26
C THR A 143 -2.25 4.13 1.06
N GLN A 144 -2.47 4.95 2.09
CA GLN A 144 -3.72 4.95 2.86
C GLN A 144 -4.93 5.25 1.98
N ALA A 145 -4.82 6.21 1.05
CA ALA A 145 -5.91 6.55 0.13
C ALA A 145 -6.27 5.36 -0.78
N ILE A 146 -5.26 4.66 -1.32
CA ILE A 146 -5.48 3.46 -2.14
C ILE A 146 -6.17 2.37 -1.32
N LEU A 147 -5.65 2.04 -0.13
CA LEU A 147 -6.23 1.00 0.71
C LEU A 147 -7.65 1.33 1.18
N ARG A 148 -7.93 2.58 1.55
CA ARG A 148 -9.29 3.04 1.90
C ARG A 148 -10.26 2.93 0.73
N SER A 149 -9.79 3.09 -0.51
CA SER A 149 -10.65 2.94 -1.69
C SER A 149 -11.16 1.51 -1.90
N LEU A 150 -10.50 0.51 -1.30
CA LEU A 150 -10.91 -0.89 -1.34
C LEU A 150 -12.03 -1.20 -0.34
N GLN A 151 -12.08 -0.47 0.80
CA GLN A 151 -12.98 -0.77 1.92
C GLN A 151 -14.48 -0.87 1.56
N PRO A 152 -15.07 -0.05 0.66
CA PRO A 152 -16.49 -0.16 0.31
C PRO A 152 -16.90 -1.52 -0.27
N ARG A 153 -15.94 -2.30 -0.77
CA ARG A 153 -16.14 -3.60 -1.42
C ARG A 153 -15.86 -4.78 -0.50
N LEU A 154 -15.18 -4.52 0.63
CA LEU A 154 -14.74 -5.50 1.61
C LEU A 154 -15.77 -5.58 2.72
#